data_AF-X1I3H7-F1
#
_entry.id   AF-X1I3H7-F1
#
_cell.length_a   1.000
_cell.length_b   1.000
_cell.length_c   1.000
_cell.angle_alpha   90.00
_cell.angle_beta   90.00
_cell.angle_gamma   90.00
#
_symmetry.space_group_name_H-M   'P 1'
#
loop_
_entity.id
_entity.type
_entity.pdbx_description
1 polymer ?
#
loop_
_entity_poly.entity_id
_entity_poly.type
_entity_poly.pdbx_seq_one_letter_code
_entity_poly.pdbx_strand_id
1 'polypeptide(L)'
;NIITDNYAGNGGGLRDCTGTINDNIIAGNQAQTAGGGLHYCIGNISNNIITGNKSGNYGGGLNGCGVSIYNNTIVGNIALQNGGALYECNGSVHNNIIA
;
A
#
# COMPACT_ATOMS: atom_id res chain seq x y z
N ASN A 1 -6.71 -7.36 -10.36
CA ASN A 1 -5.44 -7.42 -11.14
C ASN A 1 -4.30 -7.95 -10.29
N ILE A 2 -3.19 -8.36 -10.91
CA ILE A 2 -1.95 -8.73 -10.22
C ILE A 2 -0.89 -7.68 -10.57
N ILE A 3 -0.37 -6.99 -9.57
CA ILE A 3 0.63 -5.93 -9.69
C ILE A 3 1.84 -6.35 -8.85
N THR A 4 2.89 -6.82 -9.52
CA THR A 4 4.03 -7.45 -8.86
C THR A 4 5.36 -7.03 -9.45
N ASP A 5 6.40 -7.07 -8.63
CA ASP A 5 7.81 -6.93 -9.02
C ASP A 5 8.16 -5.60 -9.72
N ASN A 6 7.43 -4.54 -9.39
CA ASN A 6 7.72 -3.20 -9.88
C ASN A 6 8.67 -2.44 -8.94
N TYR A 7 9.44 -1.52 -9.51
CA TYR A 7 10.39 -0.68 -8.77
C TYR A 7 10.23 0.80 -9.15
N ALA A 8 10.10 1.69 -8.16
CA ALA A 8 9.94 3.12 -8.39
C ALA A 8 10.59 3.97 -7.29
N GLY A 9 10.62 5.29 -7.48
CA GLY A 9 11.00 6.24 -6.42
C GLY A 9 9.97 6.25 -5.27
N ASN A 10 8.69 6.34 -5.63
CA ASN A 10 7.54 6.27 -4.74
C ASN A 10 6.42 5.47 -5.41
N GLY A 11 5.64 4.72 -4.64
CA GLY A 11 4.52 3.95 -5.17
C GLY A 11 4.99 2.82 -6.06
N GLY A 12 5.67 1.83 -5.47
CA GLY A 12 6.30 0.74 -6.22
C GLY A 12 5.30 0.03 -7.14
N GLY A 13 4.10 -0.27 -6.65
CA GLY A 13 3.01 -0.84 -7.47
C GLY A 13 2.09 0.21 -8.09
N LEU A 14 1.53 1.10 -7.28
CA LEU A 14 0.59 2.14 -7.72
C LEU A 14 0.89 3.49 -7.08
N ARG A 15 0.64 4.56 -7.84
CA ARG A 15 0.86 5.93 -7.39
C ARG A 15 -0.24 6.86 -7.88
N ASP A 16 -0.65 7.80 -7.01
CA ASP A 16 -1.55 8.91 -7.34
C ASP A 16 -2.90 8.47 -7.96
N CYS A 17 -3.38 7.28 -7.57
CA CYS A 17 -4.65 6.74 -8.05
C CYS A 17 -5.83 7.35 -7.28
N THR A 18 -6.77 7.96 -8.00
CA THR A 18 -7.96 8.58 -7.42
C THR A 18 -9.20 7.67 -7.45
N GLY A 19 -9.21 6.65 -8.32
CA GLY A 19 -10.28 5.66 -8.42
C GLY A 19 -10.23 4.60 -7.32
N THR A 20 -11.29 3.79 -7.23
CA THR A 20 -11.34 2.63 -6.34
C THR A 20 -10.27 1.60 -6.74
N ILE A 21 -9.53 1.12 -5.74
CA ILE A 21 -8.60 0.00 -5.88
C ILE A 21 -9.23 -1.18 -5.13
N ASN A 22 -9.81 -2.11 -5.89
CA ASN A 22 -10.46 -3.28 -5.32
C ASN A 22 -10.11 -4.59 -6.05
N ASP A 23 -10.15 -5.68 -5.28
CA ASP A 23 -10.00 -7.05 -5.80
C ASP A 23 -8.68 -7.24 -6.57
N ASN A 24 -7.58 -6.70 -6.01
CA ASN A 24 -6.23 -6.83 -6.55
C ASN A 24 -5.29 -7.59 -5.62
N ILE A 25 -4.25 -8.16 -6.22
CA ILE A 25 -3.04 -8.62 -5.55
C ILE A 25 -1.94 -7.63 -5.87
N ILE A 26 -1.36 -6.99 -4.86
CA ILE A 26 -0.28 -6.01 -4.97
C ILE A 26 0.87 -6.52 -4.12
N ALA A 27 1.86 -7.14 -4.77
CA ALA A 27 2.87 -7.92 -4.06
C ALA A 27 4.30 -7.70 -4.54
N GLY A 28 5.28 -7.79 -3.64
CA GLY A 28 6.70 -7.78 -4.02
C GLY A 28 7.19 -6.49 -4.68
N ASN A 29 6.42 -5.40 -4.66
CA ASN A 29 6.81 -4.13 -5.26
C ASN A 29 7.74 -3.35 -4.33
N GLN A 30 8.60 -2.52 -4.89
CA GLN A 30 9.60 -1.77 -4.15
C GLN A 30 9.60 -0.28 -4.49
N ALA A 31 9.65 0.56 -3.45
CA ALA A 31 9.85 2.00 -3.57
C ALA A 31 11.15 2.43 -2.88
N GLN A 32 11.89 3.36 -3.48
CA GLN A 32 13.08 3.93 -2.85
C GLN A 32 12.75 4.74 -1.60
N THR A 33 11.64 5.48 -1.61
CA THR A 33 11.29 6.40 -0.53
C THR A 33 10.02 5.95 0.19
N ALA A 34 8.87 5.95 -0.46
CA ALA A 34 7.61 5.67 0.23
C ALA A 34 6.60 4.88 -0.60
N GLY A 35 5.72 4.14 0.08
CA GLY A 35 4.63 3.40 -0.54
C GLY A 35 5.15 2.26 -1.39
N GLY A 36 5.69 1.21 -0.78
CA GLY A 36 6.21 0.06 -1.53
C GLY A 36 5.14 -0.56 -2.43
N GLY A 37 3.94 -0.73 -1.90
CA GLY A 37 2.76 -1.11 -2.69
C GLY A 37 2.09 0.10 -3.32
N LEU A 38 1.58 1.02 -2.49
CA LEU A 38 0.76 2.16 -2.92
C LEU A 38 1.26 3.46 -2.30
N HIS A 39 1.26 4.54 -3.09
CA HIS A 39 1.62 5.87 -2.64
C HIS A 39 0.59 6.91 -3.10
N TYR A 40 0.05 7.70 -2.17
CA TYR A 40 -0.92 8.77 -2.44
C TYR A 40 -2.13 8.33 -3.29
N CYS A 41 -2.57 7.09 -3.10
CA CYS A 41 -3.79 6.60 -3.71
C CYS A 41 -4.97 6.98 -2.82
N ILE A 42 -5.72 8.01 -3.20
CA ILE A 42 -6.74 8.64 -2.35
C ILE A 42 -8.15 8.05 -2.52
N GLY A 43 -8.36 7.15 -3.47
CA GLY A 43 -9.62 6.42 -3.62
C GLY A 43 -9.87 5.40 -2.50
N ASN A 44 -11.01 4.71 -2.56
CA ASN A 44 -11.31 3.59 -1.66
C ASN A 44 -10.38 2.41 -1.97
N ILE A 45 -9.80 1.81 -0.95
CA ILE A 45 -8.93 0.63 -1.07
C ILE A 45 -9.60 -0.52 -0.34
N SER A 46 -10.07 -1.52 -1.08
CA SER A 46 -10.87 -2.59 -0.48
C SER A 46 -10.70 -3.97 -1.10
N ASN A 47 -10.82 -5.03 -0.31
CA ASN A 47 -10.75 -6.42 -0.81
C ASN A 47 -9.44 -6.74 -1.55
N ASN A 48 -8.32 -6.08 -1.21
CA ASN A 48 -7.02 -6.36 -1.81
C ASN A 48 -6.16 -7.23 -0.91
N ILE A 49 -5.24 -7.96 -1.54
CA ILE A 49 -4.09 -8.58 -0.88
C ILE A 49 -2.88 -7.71 -1.19
N ILE A 50 -2.30 -7.08 -0.16
CA ILE A 50 -1.15 -6.19 -0.28
C ILE A 50 -0.03 -6.78 0.58
N THR A 51 0.96 -7.40 -0.04
CA THR A 51 1.92 -8.23 0.71
C THR A 51 3.34 -8.21 0.17
N GLY A 52 4.34 -8.30 1.05
CA GLY A 52 5.75 -8.40 0.64
C GLY A 52 6.29 -7.15 -0.05
N ASN A 53 5.58 -6.03 -0.01
CA ASN A 53 6.06 -4.79 -0.61
C ASN A 53 7.05 -4.07 0.31
N LYS A 54 7.99 -3.33 -0.27
CA LYS A 54 9.11 -2.71 0.46
C LYS A 54 9.25 -1.23 0.14
N SER A 55 9.47 -0.40 1.16
CA SER A 55 9.88 0.99 0.97
C SER A 55 11.14 1.33 1.76
N GLY A 56 11.94 2.26 1.24
CA GLY A 56 13.16 2.70 1.91
C GLY A 56 12.89 3.52 3.18
N ASN A 57 11.80 4.29 3.25
CA ASN A 57 11.51 5.12 4.42
C ASN A 57 10.14 4.79 5.05
N TYR A 58 9.05 5.00 4.32
CA TYR A 58 7.71 5.04 4.91
C TYR A 58 6.70 4.17 4.18
N GLY A 59 5.78 3.52 4.89
CA GLY A 59 4.64 2.83 4.28
C GLY A 59 5.07 1.71 3.34
N GLY A 60 5.51 0.56 3.87
CA GLY A 60 5.94 -0.56 3.05
C GLY A 60 4.81 -1.07 2.16
N GLY A 61 3.60 -1.16 2.73
CA GLY A 61 2.38 -1.42 1.98
C GLY A 61 1.86 -0.13 1.36
N LEU A 62 1.35 0.77 2.19
CA LEU A 62 0.68 2.01 1.77
C LEU A 62 1.30 3.23 2.47
N ASN A 63 1.46 4.31 1.72
CA ASN A 63 1.88 5.61 2.24
C ASN A 63 0.93 6.72 1.74
N GLY A 64 0.40 7.54 2.66
CA GLY A 64 -0.47 8.67 2.31
C GLY A 64 -1.75 8.27 1.57
N CYS A 65 -2.26 7.06 1.81
CA CYS A 65 -3.35 6.48 1.03
C CYS A 65 -4.70 6.52 1.76
N GLY A 66 -5.75 6.55 0.95
CA GLY A 66 -7.12 6.17 1.29
C GLY A 66 -7.93 7.23 2.03
N VAL A 67 -9.12 7.52 1.49
CA VAL A 67 -10.24 8.04 2.31
C VAL A 67 -10.83 6.91 3.16
N SER A 68 -10.85 5.68 2.65
CA SER A 68 -11.23 4.47 3.39
C SER A 68 -10.45 3.24 2.91
N ILE A 69 -9.93 2.48 3.87
CA ILE A 69 -9.16 1.25 3.68
C ILE A 69 -9.89 0.15 4.45
N TYR A 70 -10.48 -0.83 3.75
CA TYR A 70 -11.29 -1.84 4.42
C TYR A 70 -11.31 -3.21 3.75
N ASN A 71 -11.51 -4.27 4.51
CA ASN A 71 -11.55 -5.65 4.01
C ASN A 71 -10.29 -6.08 3.25
N ASN A 72 -9.13 -5.47 3.53
CA ASN A 72 -7.86 -5.85 2.91
C ASN A 72 -7.06 -6.80 3.81
N THR A 73 -6.19 -7.58 3.17
CA THR A 73 -5.10 -8.30 3.83
C THR A 73 -3.80 -7.57 3.52
N ILE A 74 -3.26 -6.83 4.49
CA ILE A 74 -2.06 -5.98 4.35
C ILE A 74 -0.97 -6.53 5.26
N VAL A 75 -0.22 -7.52 4.76
CA VAL A 75 0.67 -8.33 5.61
C VAL A 75 2.08 -8.48 5.05
N GLY A 76 3.08 -8.48 5.93
CA GLY A 76 4.47 -8.75 5.54
C GLY A 76 5.08 -7.67 4.65
N ASN A 77 4.57 -6.43 4.75
CA ASN A 77 5.15 -5.28 4.07
C ASN A 77 6.18 -4.60 4.98
N ILE A 78 7.25 -4.06 4.38
CA ILE A 78 8.42 -3.57 5.13
C ILE A 78 8.71 -2.12 4.73
N ALA A 79 8.86 -1.25 5.72
CA ALA A 79 9.47 0.07 5.58
C ALA A 79 10.69 0.13 6.48
N LEU A 80 11.82 0.68 6.02
CA LEU A 80 13.04 0.69 6.85
C LEU A 80 12.97 1.70 8.01
N GLN A 81 12.07 2.71 7.95
CA GLN A 81 11.86 3.64 9.05
C GLN A 81 10.53 3.42 9.77
N ASN A 82 9.39 3.78 9.15
CA ASN A 82 8.10 3.75 9.84
C ASN A 82 6.97 3.19 8.96
N GLY A 83 6.02 2.51 9.60
CA GLY A 83 4.79 2.03 8.98
C GLY A 83 5.05 0.92 7.96
N GLY A 84 5.41 -0.28 8.44
CA GLY A 84 5.60 -1.44 7.56
C GLY A 84 4.38 -1.71 6.67
N ALA A 85 3.18 -1.71 7.26
CA ALA A 85 1.93 -1.83 6.50
C ALA A 85 1.40 -0.46 6.01
N LEU A 86 1.15 0.47 6.92
CA LEU A 86 0.50 1.76 6.64
C LEU A 86 1.31 2.91 7.27
N TYR A 87 1.43 4.02 6.55
CA TYR A 87 1.94 5.29 7.07
C TYR A 87 1.12 6.47 6.52
N GLU A 88 0.76 7.44 7.36
CA GLU A 88 -0.05 8.62 7.00
C GLU A 88 -1.36 8.30 6.26
N CYS A 89 -1.95 7.13 6.53
CA CYS A 89 -3.25 6.75 6.00
C CYS A 89 -4.33 7.20 7.00
N ASN A 90 -4.68 8.49 6.93
CA ASN A 90 -5.51 9.16 7.94
C ASN A 90 -7.03 8.97 7.74
N GLY A 91 -7.45 8.27 6.69
CA GLY A 91 -8.85 7.90 6.46
C GLY A 91 -9.37 6.81 7.39
N SER A 92 -10.58 6.32 7.13
CA SER A 92 -11.16 5.22 7.90
C SER A 92 -10.43 3.91 7.60
N VAL A 93 -9.97 3.20 8.64
CA VAL A 93 -9.29 1.90 8.51
C VAL A 93 -10.03 0.88 9.36
N HIS A 94 -10.75 -0.05 8.73
CA HIS A 94 -11.57 -1.04 9.44
C HIS A 94 -11.65 -2.37 8.71
N ASN A 95 -11.90 -3.46 9.44
CA ASN A 95 -12.05 -4.81 8.87
C ASN A 95 -10.86 -5.28 8.02
N ASN A 96 -9.65 -4.78 8.30
CA ASN A 96 -8.44 -5.23 7.63
C ASN A 96 -7.70 -6.23 8.51
N ILE A 97 -6.99 -7.15 7.88
CA ILE A 97 -5.92 -7.91 8.51
C ILE A 97 -4.61 -7.14 8.25
N ILE A 98 -3.96 -6.66 9.31
CA ILE A 98 -2.73 -5.86 9.20
C ILE A 98 -1.68 -6.51 10.10
N ALA A 99 -0.55 -6.93 9.52
CA ALA A 99 0.54 -7.61 10.23
C ALA A 99 1.93 -7.33 9.62
#